data_AF-A0AA35ZDC9-F1
#
_entry.id   AF-A0AA35ZDC9-F1
#
_cell.length_a   1.000
_cell.length_b   1.000
_cell.length_c   1.000
_cell.angle_alpha   90.00
_cell.angle_beta   90.00
_cell.angle_gamma   90.00
#
_symmetry.space_group_name_H-M   'P 1'
#
loop_
_entity.id
_entity.type
_entity.pdbx_description
1 polymer ?
#
loop_
_entity_poly.entity_id
_entity_poly.type
_entity_poly.pdbx_seq_one_letter_code
_entity_poly.pdbx_strand_id
1 'polypeptide(L)'
;MFKVHEHSRFPDYLSLIAIYQAGVSEITAVEIWQEDCQEWVCMRRAYGAVWDMPNPPRGQPEGAINVRIQVTGSSGSKWVQLKNLIPSAWKVGAAYDTSIQLD
;
A
#
# COMPACT_ATOMS: atom_id res chain seq x y z
N MET A 1 -6.43 7.12 0.69
CA MET A 1 -5.23 7.69 0.03
C MET A 1 -4.00 6.99 0.57
N PHE A 2 -2.96 6.80 -0.25
CA PHE A 2 -1.63 6.38 0.20
C PHE A 2 -0.61 7.46 -0.09
N LYS A 3 0.27 7.77 0.87
CA LYS A 3 1.42 8.65 0.66
C LYS A 3 2.71 7.86 0.76
N VAL A 4 3.64 8.06 -0.16
CA VAL A 4 5.01 7.55 -0.04
C VAL A 4 5.72 8.32 1.08
N HIS A 5 6.12 7.60 2.12
CA HIS A 5 6.76 8.17 3.29
C HIS A 5 8.12 8.81 2.92
N GLU A 6 8.49 9.89 3.62
CA GLU A 6 9.72 10.66 3.38
C GLU A 6 11.01 9.85 3.54
N HIS A 7 10.96 8.77 4.33
CA HIS A 7 12.08 7.84 4.54
C HIS A 7 12.14 6.70 3.52
N SER A 8 11.29 6.70 2.49
CA SER A 8 11.42 5.74 1.39
C SER A 8 12.70 6.03 0.60
N ARG A 9 13.36 4.99 0.12
CA ARG A 9 14.56 5.09 -0.72
C ARG A 9 14.34 4.31 -1.99
N PHE A 10 14.02 5.01 -3.07
CA PHE A 10 13.88 4.37 -4.37
C PHE A 10 15.24 3.80 -4.85
N PRO A 11 15.29 2.57 -5.40
CA PRO A 11 14.22 1.58 -5.51
C PRO A 11 14.17 0.57 -4.35
N ASP A 12 15.09 0.64 -3.38
CA ASP A 12 15.38 -0.47 -2.46
C ASP A 12 14.46 -0.57 -1.23
N TYR A 13 13.75 0.51 -0.89
CA TYR A 13 12.96 0.55 0.34
C TYR A 13 11.73 1.44 0.16
N LEU A 14 10.55 0.83 0.24
CA LEU A 14 9.27 1.53 0.12
C LEU A 14 8.60 1.58 1.48
N SER A 15 8.18 2.78 1.87
CA SER A 15 7.34 2.99 3.04
C SER A 15 6.11 3.82 2.64
N LEU A 16 4.94 3.36 3.06
CA LEU A 16 3.64 3.90 2.70
C LEU A 16 2.87 4.31 3.95
N ILE A 17 2.27 5.49 3.90
CA ILE A 17 1.31 5.97 4.90
C ILE A 17 -0.09 5.72 4.34
N ALA A 18 -0.87 4.88 5.02
CA ALA A 18 -2.28 4.72 4.71
C ALA A 18 -3.08 5.85 5.35
N ILE A 19 -3.63 6.75 4.54
CA ILE A 19 -4.46 7.88 4.98
C ILE A 19 -5.92 7.50 4.72
N TYR A 20 -6.66 7.24 5.79
CA TYR A 20 -8.07 6.86 5.76
C TYR A 20 -8.82 7.49 6.94
N GLN A 21 -10.16 7.53 6.84
CA GLN A 21 -11.00 8.06 7.92
C GLN A 21 -11.01 7.10 9.11
N ALA A 22 -10.37 7.50 10.20
CA ALA A 22 -10.35 6.74 11.44
C ALA A 22 -11.75 6.70 12.09
N GLY A 23 -12.08 5.57 12.74
CA GLY A 23 -13.27 5.43 13.60
C GLY A 23 -14.35 4.49 13.07
N VAL A 24 -14.37 4.19 11.77
CA VAL A 24 -15.35 3.27 11.15
C VAL A 24 -14.73 1.88 10.90
N SER A 25 -13.49 1.86 10.43
CA SER A 25 -12.75 0.64 10.12
C SER A 25 -11.25 0.85 10.36
N GLU A 26 -10.51 -0.23 10.59
CA GLU A 26 -9.05 -0.24 10.75
C GLU A 26 -8.40 -0.97 9.57
N ILE A 27 -7.29 -0.42 9.06
CA ILE A 27 -6.41 -1.16 8.14
C ILE A 27 -5.47 -2.05 8.95
N THR A 28 -5.68 -3.36 8.87
CA THR A 28 -4.99 -4.37 9.67
C THR A 28 -3.87 -5.08 8.91
N ALA A 29 -3.88 -5.03 7.58
CA ALA A 29 -2.79 -5.52 6.72
C ALA A 29 -2.70 -4.72 5.42
N VAL A 30 -1.49 -4.59 4.88
CA VAL A 30 -1.21 -4.02 3.56
C VAL A 30 -0.28 -4.97 2.84
N GLU A 31 -0.61 -5.29 1.59
CA GLU A 31 0.18 -6.19 0.76
C GLU A 31 0.39 -5.60 -0.63
N ILE A 32 1.53 -5.95 -1.23
CA ILE A 32 1.92 -5.53 -2.57
C ILE A 32 1.94 -6.76 -3.47
N TRP A 33 1.46 -6.60 -4.71
CA TRP A 33 1.57 -7.64 -5.73
C TRP A 33 3.00 -7.75 -6.26
N GLN A 34 3.59 -8.93 -6.16
CA GLN A 34 4.88 -9.26 -6.74
C GLN A 34 4.67 -10.09 -8.00
N GLU A 35 4.89 -9.47 -9.16
CA GLU A 35 4.62 -10.11 -10.45
C GLU A 35 5.52 -11.33 -10.71
N ASP A 36 6.81 -11.22 -10.41
CA ASP A 36 7.79 -12.29 -10.67
C ASP A 36 7.41 -13.63 -10.01
N CYS A 37 6.73 -13.56 -8.87
CA CYS A 37 6.30 -14.71 -8.07
C CYS A 37 4.78 -14.94 -8.11
N GLN A 38 4.03 -14.07 -8.80
CA GLN A 38 2.56 -14.07 -8.86
C GLN A 38 1.89 -14.18 -7.49
N GLU A 39 2.41 -13.44 -6.50
CA GLU A 39 1.93 -13.52 -5.12
C GLU A 39 1.73 -12.14 -4.49
N TRP A 40 0.93 -12.12 -3.43
CA TRP A 40 0.80 -10.94 -2.59
C TRP A 40 1.76 -11.05 -1.41
N VAL A 41 2.58 -10.01 -1.22
CA VAL A 41 3.58 -9.98 -0.16
C VAL A 41 3.19 -8.93 0.87
N CYS A 42 3.12 -9.36 2.13
CA CYS A 42 2.83 -8.48 3.26
C CYS A 42 3.91 -7.40 3.42
N MET A 43 3.45 -6.16 3.57
CA MET A 43 4.25 -5.09 4.15
C MET A 43 4.23 -5.24 5.68
N ARG A 44 5.31 -4.83 6.33
CA ARG A 44 5.38 -4.79 7.79
C ARG A 44 4.78 -3.48 8.29
N ARG A 45 3.95 -3.55 9.35
CA ARG A 45 3.48 -2.35 10.07
C ARG A 45 4.64 -1.79 10.89
N ALA A 46 5.27 -0.72 10.41
CA ALA A 46 6.43 -0.12 11.07
C ALA A 46 6.00 0.61 12.35
N TYR A 47 5.03 1.52 12.24
CA TYR A 47 4.42 2.24 13.36
C TYR A 47 3.15 2.96 12.88
N GLY A 48 2.17 3.16 13.76
CA GLY A 48 0.94 3.89 13.43
C GLY A 48 0.27 3.34 12.15
N ALA A 49 0.12 4.21 11.14
CA ALA A 49 -0.42 3.89 9.81
C ALA A 49 0.68 3.74 8.73
N VAL A 50 1.94 3.56 9.15
CA VAL A 50 3.11 3.40 8.27
C VAL A 50 3.42 1.92 8.05
N TRP A 51 3.50 1.54 6.78
CA TRP A 51 3.78 0.19 6.31
C TRP A 51 5.04 0.20 5.46
N ASP A 52 5.98 -0.71 5.70
CA ASP A 52 7.26 -0.75 4.99
C ASP A 52 7.58 -2.10 4.35
N MET A 53 8.41 -2.05 3.30
CA MET A 53 8.89 -3.21 2.57
C MET A 53 10.31 -2.95 2.05
N PRO A 54 11.31 -3.75 2.46
CA PRO A 54 12.60 -3.78 1.81
C PRO A 54 12.50 -4.50 0.47
N ASN A 55 13.31 -4.09 -0.50
CA ASN A 55 13.34 -4.65 -1.86
C ASN A 55 11.93 -4.77 -2.48
N PRO A 56 11.17 -3.66 -2.54
CA PRO A 56 9.83 -3.69 -3.12
C PRO A 56 9.88 -4.19 -4.57
N PRO A 57 8.80 -4.83 -5.06
CA PRO A 57 8.72 -5.24 -6.46
C PRO A 57 9.08 -4.06 -7.37
N ARG A 58 10.04 -4.28 -8.25
CA ARG A 58 10.39 -3.32 -9.27
C ARG A 58 9.21 -3.33 -10.22
N GLY A 59 8.36 -2.29 -10.16
CA GLY A 59 7.20 -2.21 -11.03
C GLY A 59 7.62 -2.42 -12.49
N GLN A 60 6.73 -2.97 -13.30
CA GLN A 60 7.04 -3.21 -14.71
C GLN A 60 7.42 -1.90 -15.41
N PRO A 61 8.15 -1.94 -16.54
CA PRO A 61 8.51 -0.75 -17.34
C PRO A 61 7.31 0.17 -17.61
N GLU A 62 6.10 -0.39 -17.68
CA GLU A 62 4.84 0.33 -17.91
C GLU A 62 3.80 0.12 -16.77
N GLY A 63 4.12 -0.65 -15.73
CA GLY A 63 3.14 -1.13 -14.75
C GLY A 63 3.23 -0.44 -13.39
N ALA A 64 2.10 0.05 -12.91
CA ALA A 64 1.96 0.51 -11.53
C ALA A 64 1.85 -0.68 -10.56
N ILE A 65 2.35 -0.49 -9.35
CA ILE A 65 2.30 -1.43 -8.25
C ILE A 65 0.85 -1.54 -7.77
N ASN A 66 0.34 -2.77 -7.74
CA ASN A 66 -0.95 -3.08 -7.14
C ASN A 66 -0.78 -3.26 -5.63
N VAL A 67 -1.70 -2.67 -4.87
CA VAL A 67 -1.74 -2.78 -3.42
C VAL A 67 -3.07 -3.43 -3.04
N ARG A 68 -3.11 -4.26 -2.00
CA ARG A 68 -4.36 -4.63 -1.35
C ARG A 68 -4.27 -4.36 0.13
N ILE A 69 -5.41 -4.00 0.72
CA ILE A 69 -5.52 -3.76 2.15
C ILE A 69 -6.59 -4.64 2.77
N GLN A 70 -6.33 -5.08 3.98
CA GLN A 70 -7.34 -5.69 4.82
C GLN A 70 -7.95 -4.60 5.68
N VAL A 71 -9.27 -4.45 5.56
CA VAL A 71 -10.06 -3.50 6.32
C VAL A 71 -10.92 -4.29 7.29
N THR A 72 -10.77 -4.01 8.58
CA THR A 72 -11.50 -4.66 9.66
C THR A 72 -12.44 -3.65 10.31
N GLY A 73 -13.73 -3.96 10.34
CA GLY A 73 -14.77 -3.16 10.99
C GLY A 73 -15.70 -4.02 11.84
N SER A 74 -16.85 -3.46 12.23
CA SER A 74 -17.86 -4.15 13.04
C SER A 74 -18.46 -5.40 12.37
N SER A 75 -18.48 -5.42 11.03
CA SER A 75 -18.99 -6.54 10.21
C SER A 75 -17.93 -7.59 9.86
N GLY A 76 -16.70 -7.44 10.35
CA GLY A 76 -15.58 -8.35 10.08
C GLY A 76 -14.50 -7.75 9.20
N SER A 77 -13.66 -8.62 8.63
CA SER A 77 -12.51 -8.24 7.79
C SER A 77 -12.76 -8.51 6.32
N LYS A 78 -12.46 -7.53 5.46
CA LYS A 78 -12.52 -7.65 3.99
C LYS A 78 -11.22 -7.21 3.34
N TRP A 79 -10.84 -7.87 2.25
CA TRP A 79 -9.74 -7.42 1.41
C TRP A 79 -10.25 -6.46 0.33
N VAL A 80 -9.51 -5.38 0.14
CA VAL A 80 -9.80 -4.36 -0.86
C VAL A 80 -8.58 -4.19 -1.75
N GLN A 81 -8.73 -4.42 -3.06
CA GLN A 81 -7.65 -4.30 -4.03
C GLN A 81 -7.64 -2.92 -4.68
N LEU A 82 -6.46 -2.31 -4.73
CA LEU A 82 -6.14 -1.00 -5.29
C LEU A 82 -5.21 -1.23 -6.47
N LYS A 83 -5.81 -1.34 -7.66
CA LYS A 83 -5.08 -1.60 -8.90
C LYS A 83 -4.40 -0.33 -9.39
N ASN A 84 -3.18 -0.47 -9.90
CA ASN A 84 -2.39 0.61 -10.51
C ASN A 84 -2.24 1.85 -9.62
N LEU A 85 -2.12 1.67 -8.30
CA LEU A 85 -2.15 2.77 -7.35
C LEU A 85 -0.83 3.56 -7.33
N ILE A 86 0.30 2.85 -7.29
CA ILE A 86 1.62 3.47 -7.10
C ILE A 86 2.45 3.26 -8.38
N PRO A 87 2.88 4.31 -9.09
CA PRO A 87 3.74 4.16 -10.26
C PRO A 87 5.01 3.37 -9.95
N SER A 88 5.54 2.62 -10.92
CA SER A 88 6.82 1.89 -10.77
C SER A 88 7.97 2.82 -10.36
N ALA A 89 8.00 4.04 -10.91
CA ALA A 89 8.94 5.11 -10.57
C ALA A 89 8.32 6.09 -9.54
N TRP A 90 7.82 5.55 -8.43
CA TRP A 90 7.23 6.33 -7.35
C TRP A 90 8.24 7.33 -6.76
N LYS A 91 7.71 8.44 -6.25
CA LYS A 91 8.51 9.51 -5.67
C LYS A 91 8.21 9.67 -4.19
N VAL A 92 9.25 9.93 -3.43
CA VAL A 92 9.14 10.28 -2.01
C VAL A 92 8.19 11.47 -1.86
N GLY A 93 7.31 11.41 -0.86
CA GLY A 93 6.34 12.47 -0.59
C GLY A 93 5.11 12.49 -1.50
N ALA A 94 5.08 11.70 -2.59
CA ALA A 94 3.93 11.65 -3.49
C ALA A 94 2.73 10.98 -2.82
N ALA A 95 1.54 11.53 -3.06
CA ALA A 95 0.27 10.96 -2.60
C ALA A 95 -0.51 10.41 -3.79
N TYR A 96 -1.13 9.26 -3.60
CA TYR A 96 -1.93 8.54 -4.57
C TYR A 96 -3.31 8.31 -3.99
N ASP A 97 -4.32 8.85 -4.66
CA ASP A 97 -5.69 8.73 -4.24
C ASP A 97 -6.23 7.34 -4.54
N THR A 98 -6.83 6.76 -3.50
CA THR A 98 -7.59 5.54 -3.61
C THR A 98 -9.03 5.99 -3.84
N SER A 99 -9.63 5.67 -4.98
CA SER A 99 -11.04 5.95 -5.27
C SER A 99 -12.03 5.11 -4.43
N ILE A 100 -11.61 4.70 -3.23
CA ILE A 100 -12.33 3.82 -2.33
C ILE A 100 -12.80 4.64 -1.13
N GLN A 101 -14.13 4.69 -0.97
CA GLN A 101 -14.76 5.08 0.29
C GLN A 101 -14.95 3.80 1.11
N LEU A 102 -14.48 3.83 2.35
CA LEU A 102 -14.70 2.76 3.31
C LEU A 102 -15.89 3.18 4.18
N ASP A 103 -17.06 2.60 3.91
CA ASP A 103 -18.28 2.75 4.71
C ASP A 103 -18.28 1.86 5.96
#